data_AF-A0A8S2YUL5-F1
#
_entry.id   AF-A0A8S2YUL5-F1
#
_cell.length_a   1.000
_cell.length_b   1.000
_cell.length_c   1.000
_cell.angle_alpha   90.00
_cell.angle_beta   90.00
_cell.angle_gamma   90.00
#
_symmetry.space_group_name_H-M   'P 1'
#
loop_
_entity.id
_entity.type
_entity.pdbx_description
1 polymer ?
#
loop_
_entity_poly.entity_id
_entity_poly.type
_entity_poly.pdbx_seq_one_letter_code
_entity_poly.pdbx_strand_id
1 'polypeptide(L)' 'LSGLRLSGDRPQFSYRQSSDEPFKSYTYKQVFEIIKEIGSGVVSIGFKPSSETFIGIYSSTS' A
#
# COMPACT_ATOMS: atom_id res chain seq x y z
N LEU A 1 7.99 4.54 10.16
CA LEU A 1 8.48 5.87 9.71
C LEU A 1 9.93 5.89 9.24
N SER A 2 10.81 4.98 9.71
CA SER A 2 12.22 4.92 9.28
C SER A 2 12.40 4.57 7.79
N GLY A 3 11.65 3.61 7.25
CA GLY A 3 11.75 3.20 5.84
C GLY A 3 11.46 4.32 4.84
N LEU A 4 10.37 5.07 5.02
CA LEU A 4 10.04 6.22 4.14
C LEU A 4 11.12 7.31 4.20
N ARG A 5 11.62 7.61 5.41
CA ARG A 5 12.63 8.65 5.63
C ARG A 5 13.99 8.29 5.01
N LEU A 6 14.34 7.01 4.96
CA LEU A 6 15.61 6.51 4.41
C LEU A 6 15.57 6.30 2.89
N SER A 7 14.41 5.93 2.34
CA SER A 7 14.29 5.55 0.94
C SER A 7 13.95 6.69 -0.02
N GLY A 8 13.40 7.81 0.47
CA GLY A 8 12.99 8.95 -0.36
C GLY A 8 11.99 8.54 -1.46
N ASP A 9 12.13 9.10 -2.66
CA ASP A 9 11.26 8.81 -3.81
C ASP A 9 11.80 7.67 -4.71
N ARG A 10 12.59 6.75 -4.16
CA ARG A 10 13.01 5.57 -4.93
C ARG A 10 11.81 4.65 -5.21
N PRO A 11 11.78 3.95 -6.36
CA PRO A 11 10.82 2.89 -6.62
C PRO A 11 10.84 1.83 -5.52
N GLN A 12 9.66 1.47 -5.01
CA GLN A 12 9.47 0.40 -4.03
C GLN A 12 8.79 -0.82 -4.66
N PHE A 13 7.86 -0.59 -5.58
CA PHE A 13 7.02 -1.62 -6.19
C PHE A 13 6.78 -1.29 -7.66
N SER A 14 6.84 -2.30 -8.52
CA SER A 14 6.57 -2.15 -9.95
C SER A 14 5.57 -3.19 -10.40
N TYR A 15 4.65 -2.80 -11.28
CA TYR A 15 3.61 -3.68 -11.81
C TYR A 15 3.33 -3.34 -13.28
N ARG A 16 2.74 -4.29 -14.00
CA ARG A 16 2.15 -4.09 -15.33
C ARG A 16 0.82 -4.83 -15.37
N GLN A 17 -0.16 -4.27 -16.07
CA GLN A 17 -1.50 -4.87 -16.13
C GLN A 17 -1.59 -6.00 -17.17
N SER A 18 -0.77 -5.92 -18.21
CA SER A 18 -0.65 -6.95 -19.25
C SER A 18 0.82 -7.15 -19.61
N SER A 19 1.13 -8.23 -20.32
CA SER A 19 2.50 -8.52 -20.79
C SER A 19 3.06 -7.45 -21.71
N ASP A 20 2.17 -6.76 -22.41
CA ASP A 20 2.51 -5.85 -23.51
C ASP A 20 2.71 -4.41 -23.03
N GLU A 21 2.41 -4.14 -21.76
CA GLU A 21 2.60 -2.84 -21.12
C GLU A 21 3.96 -2.73 -20.40
N PRO A 22 4.59 -1.54 -20.41
CA PRO A 22 5.76 -1.29 -19.60
C PRO A 22 5.41 -1.30 -18.10
N PHE A 23 6.38 -1.72 -17.29
CA PHE A 23 6.25 -1.65 -15.85
C PHE A 23 6.09 -0.21 -15.37
N LYS A 24 5.07 0.01 -14.55
CA LYS A 24 4.82 1.24 -13.80
C LYS A 24 5.33 1.04 -12.38
N SER A 25 5.98 2.05 -11.83
CA SER A 25 6.56 1.98 -10.49
C SER A 25 5.89 2.95 -9.53
N TYR A 26 5.68 2.51 -8.30
CA TYR A 26 5.33 3.36 -7.17
C TYR A 26 6.55 3.61 -6.31
N THR A 27 6.75 4.87 -5.90
CA THR A 27 7.78 5.24 -4.93
C THR A 27 7.37 4.87 -3.51
N TYR A 28 8.34 4.79 -2.59
CA TYR A 28 8.05 4.60 -1.17
C TYR A 28 7.03 5.62 -0.62
N LYS A 29 7.11 6.87 -1.08
CA LYS A 29 6.17 7.93 -0.70
C LYS A 29 4.76 7.65 -1.21
N GLN A 30 4.63 7.27 -2.48
CA GLN A 30 3.31 6.96 -3.06
C GLN A 30 2.66 5.76 -2.37
N VAL A 31 3.42 4.69 -2.12
CA VAL A 31 2.92 3.52 -1.38
C VAL A 31 2.49 3.90 0.03
N PHE A 32 3.27 4.75 0.73
CA PHE A 32 2.92 5.21 2.06
C PHE A 32 1.62 6.01 2.10
N GLU A 33 1.43 6.96 1.17
CA GLU A 33 0.19 7.75 1.12
C GLU A 33 -1.03 6.85 0.84
N ILE A 34 -0.92 5.89 -0.08
CA ILE A 34 -1.98 4.91 -0.36
C ILE A 34 -2.37 4.11 0.89
N ILE A 35 -1.38 3.55 1.61
CA ILE A 35 -1.64 2.77 2.82
C ILE A 35 -2.27 3.63 3.92
N LYS A 36 -1.82 4.88 4.07
CA LYS A 36 -2.35 5.82 5.05
C LYS A 36 -3.81 6.15 4.77
N GLU A 37 -4.16 6.39 3.51
CA GLU A 37 -5.53 6.67 3.09
C GLU A 37 -6.44 5.47 3.38
N ILE A 38 -6.06 4.26 2.94
CA ILE A 38 -6.80 3.02 3.19
C ILE A 38 -7.00 2.81 4.70
N GLY A 39 -5.93 2.92 5.50
CA GLY A 39 -5.99 2.76 6.95
C GLY A 39 -6.90 3.79 7.62
N SER A 40 -6.88 5.04 7.16
CA SER A 40 -7.78 6.08 7.68
C SER A 40 -9.25 5.78 7.37
N GLY A 41 -9.54 5.20 6.20
CA GLY A 41 -10.89 4.76 5.83
C GLY A 41 -11.39 3.61 6.69
N VAL A 42 -10.52 2.63 7.00
CA VAL A 42 -10.87 1.52 7.90
C VAL A 42 -11.21 2.02 9.31
N VAL A 43 -10.44 2.99 9.82
CA VAL A 43 -10.74 3.60 11.13
C VAL A 43 -12.02 4.42 11.10
N SER A 44 -12.26 5.18 10.02
CA SER A 44 -13.42 6.07 9.93
C SER A 44 -14.75 5.33 9.89
N ILE A 45 -14.78 4.09 9.38
CA ILE A 45 -15.97 3.23 9.39
C ILE A 45 -16.17 2.47 10.72
N GLY A 46 -15.35 2.75 11.74
CA GLY A 46 -15.54 2.28 13.11
C GLY A 46 -14.69 1.08 13.52
N PHE A 47 -13.85 0.53 12.63
CA PHE A 47 -12.90 -0.50 13.03
C PHE A 47 -11.77 0.12 13.86
N LYS A 48 -11.48 -0.49 15.01
CA LYS A 48 -10.44 -0.04 15.91
C LYS A 48 -9.20 -0.91 15.76
N PRO A 49 -8.00 -0.33 15.86
CA PRO A 49 -6.79 -1.14 16.01
C PRO A 49 -6.89 -1.98 17.29
N SER A 50 -7.05 -3.29 17.17
CA SER A 50 -7.10 -4.24 18.28
C SER A 50 -6.70 -5.64 17.83
N SER A 51 -6.31 -6.50 18.77
CA SER A 51 -6.06 -7.93 18.52
C SER A 51 -7.32 -8.74 18.20
N GLU A 52 -8.50 -8.12 18.34
CA GLU A 52 -9.80 -8.73 18.07
C GLU A 52 -10.36 -8.34 16.69
N THR A 53 -9.69 -7.40 16.01
CA THR A 53 -10.08 -6.95 14.67
C THR A 53 -9.24 -7.66 13.62
N PHE A 54 -9.90 -8.37 12.70
CA PHE A 54 -9.25 -9.13 11.64
C PHE A 54 -9.61 -8.56 10.27
N ILE A 55 -8.63 -8.44 9.38
CA ILE A 55 -8.82 -8.00 7.99
C ILE A 55 -8.47 -9.18 7.09
N GLY A 56 -9.47 -9.71 6.38
CA GLY A 56 -9.26 -10.71 5.34
C GLY A 56 -8.88 -10.05 4.02
N ILE A 57 -7.81 -10.53 3.38
CA ILE A 57 -7.39 -10.08 2.05
C ILE A 57 -7.57 -11.24 1.07
N TYR A 58 -8.46 -11.08 0.09
CA TYR A 58 -8.62 -12.01 -1.02
C TYR A 58 -8.10 -11.36 -2.30
N SER A 59 -7.02 -11.91 -2.85
CA SER A 59 -6.36 -11.38 -4.05
C SER A 59 -5.63 -12.51 -4.77
N SER A 60 -5.43 -12.36 -6.09
CA SER A 60 -4.35 -13.04 -6.82
C SER A 60 -3.10 -12.18 -6.79
N THR A 61 -1.92 -12.78 -6.74
CA THR A 61 -0.65 -12.04 -6.89
C THR A 61 -0.59 -11.41 -8.28
N SER A 62 -0.36 -10.10 -8.35
CA SER A 62 -0.07 -9.36 -9.59
C SER A 62 1.43 -9.33 -9.86
#